data_AF-A0A351CGD2-F1
#
_entry.id   AF-A0A351CGD2-F1
#
_cell.length_a   1.000
_cell.length_b   1.000
_cell.length_c   1.000
_cell.angle_alpha   90.00
_cell.angle_beta   90.00
_cell.angle_gamma   90.00
#
_symmetry.space_group_name_H-M   'P 1'
#
loop_
_entity.id
_entity.type
_entity.pdbx_description
1 polymer ?
#
loop_
_entity_poly.entity_id
_entity_poly.type
_entity_poly.pdbx_seq_one_letter_code
_entity_poly.pdbx_strand_id
1 'polypeptide(L)'
;MISRLFIYTLRKTVLVLVCIAITAGCAGFESQGKPAAIPEIRPGILAGYLKSEALPNSLALIPPPPAEGSAALALDEDVSRKSLSLRGTPRWELAIEDANLMFPVAAGTFSCALGIPITEKDTPRLYILLRRTLADAGLSTYTAKNNYQRKRPFMKNNEPTCTPDEEAHLMKDGSYPSGHTAIGWAWALILTEIAPDRADAILARGRAFGESRNVCNVHWHSDVVEGRFMGAAAVARLHADPSFRAEIEAAKAELSAVRAKALKPTRDCQSEAEALSQHLKSLNGEAKILQSWQGDYPTALLNLLPDNQHENAVGFIGNTEIFKAVWTAFKPEEPVPGIDFNTNFVIFAKNTQFYNRIRIGKVNVTNGVADVLAMETMSAMPIEDKVAMSMVVVARQGITGIQSGDKIIQINKTK
;
A
#
# COMPACT_ATOMS: atom_id res chain seq x y z
N MET A 1 41.08 78.91 -39.44
CA MET A 1 42.04 77.93 -38.88
C MET A 1 41.77 77.68 -37.38
N ILE A 2 40.50 77.55 -36.97
CA ILE A 2 40.09 77.20 -35.59
C ILE A 2 38.82 76.35 -35.73
N SER A 3 38.93 75.14 -36.28
CA SER A 3 37.77 74.24 -36.36
C SER A 3 38.12 72.75 -36.51
N ARG A 4 39.39 72.38 -36.27
CA ARG A 4 39.83 70.98 -36.30
C ARG A 4 40.55 70.51 -35.03
N LEU A 5 40.80 71.42 -34.07
CA LEU A 5 41.49 71.09 -32.82
C LEU A 5 40.54 70.80 -31.64
N PHE A 6 39.25 71.12 -31.74
CA PHE A 6 38.26 70.88 -30.67
C PHE A 6 37.56 69.51 -30.76
N ILE A 7 37.62 68.85 -31.92
CA ILE A 7 36.93 67.56 -32.16
C ILE A 7 37.81 66.36 -31.74
N TYR A 8 39.13 66.54 -31.62
CA TYR A 8 40.06 65.47 -31.23
C TYR A 8 40.18 65.26 -29.71
N THR A 9 39.93 66.30 -28.91
CA THR A 9 39.97 66.24 -27.45
C THR A 9 38.67 65.70 -26.86
N LEU A 10 37.50 65.98 -27.46
CA LEU A 10 36.22 65.48 -26.95
C LEU A 10 36.00 63.97 -27.21
N ARG A 11 36.68 63.40 -28.21
CA ARG A 11 36.56 61.98 -28.59
C ARG A 11 37.43 61.03 -27.75
N LYS A 12 38.46 61.56 -27.07
CA LYS A 12 39.29 60.78 -26.13
C LYS A 12 38.70 60.77 -24.72
N THR A 13 37.99 61.82 -24.29
CA THR A 13 37.39 61.88 -22.95
C THR A 13 36.13 61.02 -22.83
N VAL A 14 35.36 60.84 -23.92
CA VAL A 14 34.16 59.98 -23.92
C VAL A 14 34.52 58.49 -24.00
N LEU A 15 35.66 58.12 -24.60
CA LEU A 15 36.10 56.71 -24.65
C LEU A 15 36.69 56.21 -23.32
N VAL A 16 37.27 57.10 -22.50
CA VAL A 16 37.81 56.75 -21.17
C VAL A 16 36.70 56.61 -20.13
N LEU A 17 35.57 57.33 -20.27
CA LEU A 17 34.42 57.21 -19.36
C LEU A 17 33.53 55.99 -19.63
N VAL A 18 33.56 55.40 -20.83
CA VAL A 18 32.85 54.15 -21.13
C VAL A 18 33.63 52.90 -20.70
N CYS A 19 34.97 52.97 -20.60
CA CYS A 19 35.79 51.87 -20.07
C CYS A 19 35.79 51.78 -18.53
N ILE A 20 35.46 52.85 -17.81
CA ILE A 20 35.41 52.85 -16.32
C ILE A 20 34.01 52.43 -15.80
N ALA A 21 32.96 52.52 -16.64
CA ALA A 21 31.62 52.06 -16.28
C ALA A 21 31.42 50.54 -16.43
N ILE A 22 32.36 49.81 -17.04
CA ILE A 22 32.29 48.34 -17.21
C ILE A 22 33.08 47.59 -16.11
N THR A 23 33.88 48.28 -15.29
CA THR A 23 34.69 47.64 -14.23
C THR A 23 34.14 47.81 -12.81
N ALA A 24 33.04 48.56 -12.63
CA ALA A 24 32.39 48.74 -11.31
C ALA A 24 31.24 47.74 -11.03
N GLY A 25 31.02 46.74 -11.90
CA GLY A 25 30.01 45.70 -11.71
C GLY A 25 30.48 44.43 -10.99
N CYS A 26 31.76 44.34 -10.62
CA CYS A 26 32.36 43.13 -10.01
C CYS A 26 32.79 43.33 -8.54
N ALA A 27 32.11 44.21 -7.80
CA ALA A 27 32.28 44.34 -6.35
C ALA A 27 31.00 43.85 -5.65
N GLY A 28 30.75 42.55 -5.74
CA GLY A 28 29.58 41.90 -5.17
C GLY A 28 29.61 40.38 -5.28
N PHE A 29 30.78 39.77 -5.42
CA PHE A 29 30.95 38.40 -4.95
C PHE A 29 31.25 38.50 -3.46
N GLU A 30 30.19 38.68 -2.67
CA GLU A 30 30.22 38.11 -1.34
C GLU A 30 30.71 36.68 -1.52
N SER A 31 31.82 36.37 -0.84
CA SER A 31 32.20 35.01 -0.52
C SER A 31 30.90 34.28 -0.18
N GLN A 32 30.44 33.40 -1.07
CA GLN A 32 29.40 32.46 -0.73
C GLN A 32 30.02 31.57 0.34
N GLY A 33 29.89 32.01 1.60
CA GLY A 33 30.11 31.17 2.75
C GLY A 33 29.38 29.87 2.47
N LYS A 34 30.02 28.74 2.81
CA LYS A 34 29.37 27.43 2.75
C LYS A 34 27.92 27.59 3.23
N PRO A 35 26.91 27.13 2.46
CA PRO A 35 25.53 27.19 2.91
C PRO A 35 25.49 26.67 4.35
N ALA A 36 24.97 27.48 5.26
CA ALA A 36 24.91 27.10 6.67
C ALA A 36 24.26 25.72 6.76
N ALA A 37 24.89 24.81 7.50
CA ALA A 37 24.39 23.44 7.64
C ALA A 37 22.95 23.49 8.14
N ILE A 38 22.06 22.72 7.50
CA ILE A 38 20.65 22.65 7.92
C ILE A 38 20.62 22.01 9.30
N PRO A 39 20.07 22.67 10.33
CA PRO A 39 20.09 22.15 11.68
C PRO A 39 19.22 20.90 11.81
N GLU A 40 19.58 19.99 12.72
CA GLU A 40 18.72 18.91 13.17
C GLU A 40 17.77 19.41 14.25
N ILE A 41 16.47 19.11 14.13
CA ILE A 41 15.46 19.40 15.16
C ILE A 41 15.39 18.29 16.21
N ARG A 42 15.84 17.08 15.84
CA ARG A 42 15.97 15.87 16.66
C ARG A 42 17.04 14.99 16.01
N PRO A 43 17.70 14.07 16.73
CA PRO A 43 18.73 13.21 16.14
C PRO A 43 18.26 12.54 14.84
N GLY A 44 18.93 12.83 13.73
CA GLY A 44 18.64 12.28 12.40
C GLY A 44 17.51 12.99 11.61
N ILE A 45 16.77 13.92 12.22
CA ILE A 45 15.68 14.67 11.58
C ILE A 45 16.10 16.13 11.36
N LEU A 46 16.25 16.52 10.10
CA LEU A 46 16.55 17.89 9.71
C LEU A 46 15.36 18.82 9.91
N ALA A 47 15.64 20.10 10.11
CA ALA A 47 14.64 21.15 10.01
C ALA A 47 14.01 21.16 8.61
N GLY A 48 12.67 21.31 8.59
CA GLY A 48 11.90 21.45 7.37
C GLY A 48 12.12 22.78 6.65
N TYR A 49 11.28 23.07 5.67
CA TYR A 49 11.19 24.39 5.04
C TYR A 49 10.28 25.33 5.83
N LEU A 50 9.28 24.77 6.51
CA LEU A 50 8.29 25.53 7.25
C LEU A 50 8.70 25.64 8.72
N LYS A 51 8.46 26.82 9.30
CA LYS A 51 8.46 26.99 10.75
C LYS A 51 7.21 26.35 11.34
N SER A 52 7.25 25.99 12.62
CA SER A 52 6.14 25.33 13.32
C SER A 52 4.80 26.06 13.18
N GLU A 53 4.82 27.40 13.21
CA GLU A 53 3.61 28.25 13.13
C GLU A 53 3.04 28.31 11.70
N ALA A 54 3.84 27.95 10.70
CA ALA A 54 3.45 27.92 9.31
C ALA A 54 2.90 26.56 8.85
N LEU A 55 3.01 25.51 9.69
CA LEU A 55 2.47 24.19 9.40
C LEU A 55 0.94 24.23 9.36
N PRO A 56 0.29 23.46 8.46
CA PRO A 56 -1.16 23.34 8.46
C PRO A 56 -1.70 22.83 9.81
N ASN A 57 -2.73 23.48 10.34
CA ASN A 57 -3.33 23.10 11.61
C ASN A 57 -4.25 21.89 11.46
N SER A 58 -3.72 20.69 11.68
CA SER A 58 -4.48 19.44 11.56
C SER A 58 -5.79 19.43 12.34
N LEU A 59 -5.84 19.95 13.58
CA LEU A 59 -7.05 19.93 14.41
C LEU A 59 -8.19 20.76 13.81
N ALA A 60 -7.86 21.80 13.03
CA ALA A 60 -8.86 22.63 12.36
C ALA A 60 -9.31 22.07 11.01
N LEU A 61 -8.54 21.14 10.42
CA LEU A 61 -8.69 20.73 9.03
C LEU A 61 -9.32 19.34 8.87
N ILE A 62 -9.08 18.42 9.80
CA ILE A 62 -9.59 17.05 9.73
C ILE A 62 -10.75 16.84 10.72
N PRO A 63 -11.69 15.93 10.44
CA PRO A 63 -12.76 15.60 11.37
C PRO A 63 -12.21 14.95 12.66
N PRO A 64 -13.02 14.79 13.72
CA PRO A 64 -12.64 13.90 14.83
C PRO A 64 -12.47 12.46 14.33
N PRO A 65 -11.66 11.63 15.03
CA PRO A 65 -11.53 10.22 14.68
C PRO A 65 -12.89 9.50 14.79
N PRO A 66 -13.09 8.37 14.07
CA PRO A 66 -14.34 7.62 14.10
C PRO A 66 -14.81 7.30 15.52
N ALA A 67 -16.07 7.64 15.81
CA ALA A 67 -16.68 7.37 17.11
C ALA A 67 -16.94 5.87 17.31
N GLU A 68 -16.96 5.45 18.58
CA GLU A 68 -17.35 4.08 18.98
C GLU A 68 -18.76 3.75 18.44
N GLY A 69 -18.92 2.55 17.88
CA GLY A 69 -20.18 2.09 17.26
C GLY A 69 -20.50 2.68 15.87
N SER A 70 -19.65 3.54 15.31
CA SER A 70 -19.87 4.11 13.97
C SER A 70 -19.50 3.15 12.83
N ALA A 71 -20.12 3.32 11.66
CA ALA A 71 -19.76 2.56 10.45
C ALA A 71 -18.31 2.82 10.00
N ALA A 72 -17.78 4.02 10.25
CA ALA A 72 -16.39 4.35 9.97
C ALA A 72 -15.40 3.56 10.86
N LEU A 73 -15.74 3.35 12.15
CA LEU A 73 -14.94 2.49 13.02
C LEU A 73 -15.06 1.01 12.60
N ALA A 74 -16.24 0.55 12.17
CA ALA A 74 -16.41 -0.81 11.65
C ALA A 74 -15.52 -1.07 10.42
N LEU A 75 -15.35 -0.07 9.54
CA LEU A 75 -14.40 -0.14 8.43
C LEU A 75 -12.94 -0.19 8.92
N ASP A 76 -12.57 0.63 9.90
CA ASP A 76 -11.23 0.60 10.49
C ASP A 76 -10.87 -0.78 11.04
N GLU A 77 -11.80 -1.41 11.75
CA GLU A 77 -11.63 -2.75 12.32
C GLU A 77 -11.58 -3.83 11.24
N ASP A 78 -12.41 -3.72 10.19
CA ASP A 78 -12.39 -4.65 9.06
C ASP A 78 -11.06 -4.60 8.29
N VAL A 79 -10.58 -3.40 7.99
CA VAL A 79 -9.27 -3.21 7.38
C VAL A 79 -8.17 -3.74 8.30
N SER A 80 -8.21 -3.45 9.61
CA SER A 80 -7.25 -4.00 10.58
C SER A 80 -7.22 -5.53 10.54
N ARG A 81 -8.36 -6.21 10.68
CA ARG A 81 -8.44 -7.68 10.63
C ARG A 81 -7.88 -8.25 9.32
N LYS A 82 -8.25 -7.65 8.18
CA LYS A 82 -7.76 -8.06 6.87
C LYS A 82 -6.26 -7.84 6.71
N SER A 83 -5.75 -6.70 7.18
CA SER A 83 -4.32 -6.38 7.15
C SER A 83 -3.48 -7.32 8.02
N LEU A 84 -3.99 -7.76 9.18
CA LEU A 84 -3.32 -8.74 10.03
C LEU A 84 -3.09 -10.10 9.33
N SER A 85 -3.95 -10.47 8.38
CA SER A 85 -3.77 -11.70 7.58
C SER A 85 -2.55 -11.69 6.64
N LEU A 86 -1.91 -10.52 6.48
CA LEU A 86 -0.72 -10.35 5.66
C LEU A 86 0.59 -10.60 6.42
N ARG A 87 0.53 -10.92 7.72
CA ARG A 87 1.73 -11.27 8.51
C ARG A 87 2.52 -12.42 7.88
N GLY A 88 3.86 -12.29 7.93
CA GLY A 88 4.78 -13.28 7.37
C GLY A 88 4.75 -13.38 5.84
N THR A 89 4.03 -12.50 5.16
CA THR A 89 4.06 -12.40 3.69
C THR A 89 5.08 -11.34 3.24
N PRO A 90 5.52 -11.35 1.97
CA PRO A 90 6.31 -10.27 1.40
C PRO A 90 5.70 -8.87 1.62
N ARG A 91 4.37 -8.74 1.66
CA ARG A 91 3.70 -7.47 1.98
C ARG A 91 3.97 -6.98 3.41
N TRP A 92 4.14 -7.89 4.37
CA TRP A 92 4.51 -7.58 5.75
C TRP A 92 5.98 -7.16 5.86
N GLU A 93 6.88 -7.84 5.15
CA GLU A 93 8.29 -7.44 5.09
C GLU A 93 8.45 -6.04 4.49
N LEU A 94 7.75 -5.73 3.40
CA LEU A 94 7.71 -4.38 2.86
C LEU A 94 7.14 -3.36 3.86
N ALA A 95 6.21 -3.78 4.73
CA ALA A 95 5.68 -2.89 5.77
C ALA A 95 6.70 -2.60 6.87
N ILE A 96 7.59 -3.54 7.19
CA ILE A 96 8.72 -3.36 8.10
C ILE A 96 9.72 -2.37 7.48
N GLU A 97 10.08 -2.56 6.21
CA GLU A 97 10.97 -1.63 5.50
C GLU A 97 10.39 -0.22 5.42
N ASP A 98 9.10 -0.10 5.11
CA ASP A 98 8.38 1.18 5.06
C ASP A 98 8.26 1.84 6.43
N ALA A 99 8.38 1.07 7.52
CA ALA A 99 8.39 1.62 8.87
C ALA A 99 9.68 2.36 9.21
N ASN A 100 10.76 2.14 8.45
CA ASN A 100 12.02 2.82 8.71
C ASN A 100 12.08 4.19 8.01
N LEU A 101 11.95 5.27 8.81
CA LEU A 101 12.11 6.65 8.36
C LEU A 101 13.54 7.20 8.52
N MET A 102 14.49 6.38 8.96
CA MET A 102 15.87 6.80 9.14
C MET A 102 16.60 6.85 7.80
N PHE A 103 17.30 7.95 7.56
CA PHE A 103 18.19 8.10 6.41
C PHE A 103 19.54 7.42 6.73
N PRO A 104 20.15 6.69 5.77
CA PRO A 104 19.83 6.67 4.34
C PRO A 104 18.73 5.70 3.89
N VAL A 105 18.24 4.79 4.75
CA VAL A 105 17.30 3.72 4.37
C VAL A 105 15.99 4.27 3.78
N ALA A 106 15.42 5.30 4.41
CA ALA A 106 14.16 5.90 4.01
C ALA A 106 14.20 6.54 2.60
N ALA A 107 15.37 6.98 2.13
CA ALA A 107 15.52 7.59 0.81
C ALA A 107 15.16 6.61 -0.32
N GLY A 108 15.47 5.31 -0.14
CA GLY A 108 15.22 4.28 -1.15
C GLY A 108 13.74 3.96 -1.40
N THR A 109 12.83 4.42 -0.54
CA THR A 109 11.38 4.09 -0.55
C THR A 109 10.71 4.25 -1.91
N PHE A 110 11.06 5.31 -2.63
CA PHE A 110 10.47 5.61 -3.93
C PHE A 110 11.40 5.32 -5.11
N SER A 111 12.57 4.72 -4.88
CA SER A 111 13.57 4.49 -5.92
C SER A 111 13.03 3.63 -7.08
N CYS A 112 12.26 2.59 -6.79
CA CYS A 112 11.64 1.73 -7.80
C CYS A 112 10.53 2.43 -8.60
N ALA A 113 9.65 3.17 -7.91
CA ALA A 113 8.61 3.95 -8.55
C ALA A 113 9.20 5.04 -9.48
N LEU A 114 10.25 5.72 -9.01
CA LEU A 114 10.96 6.77 -9.74
C LEU A 114 11.87 6.23 -10.86
N GLY A 115 12.38 5.01 -10.70
CA GLY A 115 13.24 4.31 -11.66
C GLY A 115 14.73 4.66 -11.59
N ILE A 116 15.16 5.35 -10.54
CA ILE A 116 16.55 5.82 -10.32
C ILE A 116 16.93 5.67 -8.83
N PRO A 117 18.23 5.65 -8.47
CA PRO A 117 18.61 5.63 -7.07
C PRO A 117 18.26 6.97 -6.40
N ILE A 118 17.87 6.94 -5.12
CA ILE A 118 17.76 8.14 -4.29
C ILE A 118 18.80 8.04 -3.18
N THR A 119 19.94 8.70 -3.36
CA THR A 119 21.09 8.63 -2.44
C THR A 119 21.73 10.01 -2.25
N GLU A 120 22.46 10.19 -1.16
CA GLU A 120 23.23 11.41 -0.91
C GLU A 120 24.29 11.68 -1.99
N LYS A 121 24.80 10.62 -2.62
CA LYS A 121 25.87 10.70 -3.63
C LYS A 121 25.33 10.97 -5.03
N ASP A 122 24.33 10.21 -5.46
CA ASP A 122 23.87 10.19 -6.85
C ASP A 122 22.75 11.20 -7.11
N THR A 123 21.95 11.49 -6.08
CA THR A 123 20.83 12.43 -6.13
C THR A 123 20.76 13.33 -4.88
N PRO A 124 21.81 14.12 -4.57
CA PRO A 124 21.85 14.95 -3.37
C PRO A 124 20.64 15.91 -3.22
N ARG A 125 20.08 16.43 -4.33
CA ARG A 125 18.92 17.34 -4.32
C ARG A 125 17.64 16.61 -3.92
N LEU A 126 17.35 15.47 -4.54
CA LEU A 126 16.23 14.63 -4.13
C LEU A 126 16.40 14.17 -2.68
N TYR A 127 17.61 13.76 -2.31
CA TYR A 127 17.92 13.28 -0.96
C TYR A 127 17.62 14.35 0.10
N ILE A 128 18.12 15.58 -0.08
CA ILE A 128 17.89 16.66 0.90
C ILE A 128 16.42 17.11 0.91
N LEU A 129 15.76 17.11 -0.25
CA LEU A 129 14.34 17.44 -0.37
C LEU A 129 13.47 16.49 0.45
N LEU A 130 13.68 15.17 0.34
CA LEU A 130 12.96 14.18 1.13
C LEU A 130 13.26 14.30 2.63
N ARG A 131 14.53 14.54 3.01
CA ARG A 131 14.92 14.70 4.43
C ARG A 131 14.23 15.87 5.10
N ARG A 132 14.17 17.03 4.45
CA ARG A 132 13.56 18.23 5.03
C ARG A 132 12.03 18.12 5.08
N THR A 133 11.42 17.64 3.99
CA THR A 133 9.96 17.54 3.89
C THR A 133 9.37 16.45 4.79
N LEU A 134 10.18 15.50 5.27
CA LEU A 134 9.82 14.60 6.35
C LEU A 134 9.33 15.37 7.59
N ALA A 135 10.09 16.39 8.02
CA ALA A 135 9.73 17.19 9.18
C ALA A 135 8.45 17.99 8.94
N ASP A 136 8.34 18.65 7.78
CA ASP A 136 7.16 19.45 7.43
C ASP A 136 5.87 18.60 7.41
N ALA A 137 5.90 17.46 6.73
CA ALA A 137 4.74 16.59 6.60
C ALA A 137 4.40 15.87 7.91
N GLY A 138 5.41 15.30 8.59
CA GLY A 138 5.21 14.58 9.84
C GLY A 138 4.67 15.49 10.95
N LEU A 139 5.26 16.68 11.13
CA LEU A 139 4.88 17.62 12.18
C LEU A 139 3.51 18.27 11.95
N SER A 140 3.04 18.38 10.69
CA SER A 140 1.70 18.91 10.38
C SER A 140 0.56 18.17 11.11
N THR A 141 0.80 16.91 11.49
CA THR A 141 -0.21 16.05 12.14
C THR A 141 -0.35 16.27 13.65
N TYR A 142 0.59 16.97 14.30
CA TYR A 142 0.73 16.89 15.76
C TYR A 142 -0.33 17.65 16.55
N THR A 143 -0.92 18.72 16.02
CA THR A 143 -1.99 19.44 16.74
C THR A 143 -3.20 18.53 16.98
N ALA A 144 -3.64 17.79 15.96
CA ALA A 144 -4.71 16.80 16.11
C ALA A 144 -4.28 15.59 16.96
N LYS A 145 -3.06 15.07 16.77
CA LYS A 145 -2.54 13.94 17.58
C LYS A 145 -2.56 14.26 19.07
N ASN A 146 -2.02 15.42 19.45
CA ASN A 146 -1.93 15.88 20.83
C ASN A 146 -3.32 16.10 21.45
N ASN A 147 -4.30 16.54 20.64
CA ASN A 147 -5.67 16.72 21.09
C ASN A 147 -6.42 15.40 21.28
N TYR A 148 -6.43 14.52 20.27
CA TYR A 148 -7.29 13.34 20.28
C TYR A 148 -6.70 12.14 21.03
N GLN A 149 -5.37 12.00 21.06
CA GLN A 149 -4.67 10.89 21.72
C GLN A 149 -5.30 9.51 21.44
N ARG A 150 -5.74 9.29 20.19
CA ARG A 150 -6.43 8.07 19.77
C ARG A 150 -5.53 6.85 20.00
N LYS A 151 -6.05 5.81 20.65
CA LYS A 151 -5.35 4.52 20.81
C LYS A 151 -5.13 3.85 19.45
N ARG A 152 -3.97 3.22 19.28
CA ARG A 152 -3.57 2.48 18.07
C ARG A 152 -4.25 1.09 18.01
N PRO A 153 -4.29 0.44 16.83
CA PRO A 153 -4.88 -0.89 16.68
C PRO A 153 -4.32 -1.94 17.64
N PHE A 154 -2.99 -2.09 17.71
CA PHE A 154 -2.34 -3.08 18.60
C PHE A 154 -2.70 -2.92 20.08
N MET A 155 -3.02 -1.71 20.54
CA MET A 155 -3.45 -1.44 21.91
C MET A 155 -4.90 -1.87 22.19
N LYS A 156 -5.68 -2.15 21.15
CA LYS A 156 -7.09 -2.57 21.23
C LYS A 156 -7.26 -4.06 20.93
N ASN A 157 -6.59 -4.56 19.89
CA ASN A 157 -6.69 -5.96 19.47
C ASN A 157 -5.64 -6.87 20.14
N ASN A 158 -4.63 -6.33 20.84
CA ASN A 158 -3.53 -7.07 21.48
C ASN A 158 -2.72 -7.95 20.51
N GLU A 159 -2.69 -7.56 19.24
CA GLU A 159 -2.03 -8.27 18.16
C GLU A 159 -0.66 -7.62 17.87
N PRO A 160 0.44 -8.38 17.65
CA PRO A 160 1.77 -7.82 17.40
C PRO A 160 1.84 -6.78 16.28
N THR A 161 2.71 -5.78 16.45
CA THR A 161 3.10 -4.88 15.36
C THR A 161 4.23 -5.47 14.51
N CYS A 162 4.52 -4.85 13.37
CA CYS A 162 5.72 -5.18 12.58
C CYS A 162 6.99 -4.50 13.09
N THR A 163 6.89 -3.65 14.12
CA THR A 163 8.01 -2.92 14.74
C THR A 163 7.90 -2.98 16.28
N PRO A 164 8.08 -4.17 16.89
CA PRO A 164 7.86 -4.34 18.33
C PRO A 164 8.69 -3.40 19.22
N ASP A 165 9.92 -3.09 18.79
CA ASP A 165 10.83 -2.19 19.51
C ASP A 165 10.31 -0.75 19.58
N GLU A 166 9.39 -0.35 18.70
CA GLU A 166 8.79 0.99 18.70
C GLU A 166 7.51 1.08 19.55
N GLU A 167 6.92 -0.05 19.97
CA GLU A 167 5.60 -0.06 20.62
C GLU A 167 5.53 0.81 21.87
N ALA A 168 6.56 0.78 22.71
CA ALA A 168 6.62 1.58 23.93
C ALA A 168 6.59 3.10 23.67
N HIS A 169 7.15 3.54 22.55
CA HIS A 169 7.06 4.92 22.09
C HIS A 169 5.67 5.21 21.49
N LEU A 170 5.19 4.32 20.62
CA LEU A 170 3.92 4.46 19.90
C LEU A 170 2.69 4.48 20.84
N MET A 171 2.74 3.80 21.99
CA MET A 171 1.70 3.87 23.02
C MET A 171 1.51 5.27 23.62
N LYS A 172 2.54 6.12 23.53
CA LYS A 172 2.55 7.50 24.06
C LYS A 172 2.31 8.56 22.97
N ASP A 173 2.14 8.14 21.71
CA ASP A 173 1.91 9.02 20.57
C ASP A 173 0.56 8.69 19.89
N GLY A 174 -0.32 9.68 19.80
CA GLY A 174 -1.68 9.52 19.29
C GLY A 174 -1.73 8.96 17.87
N SER A 175 -2.67 8.05 17.61
CA SER A 175 -2.79 7.39 16.30
C SER A 175 -3.27 8.32 15.18
N TYR A 176 -4.11 9.31 15.50
CA TYR A 176 -4.89 10.08 14.51
C TYR A 176 -4.41 11.54 14.35
N PRO A 177 -4.10 12.00 13.12
CA PRO A 177 -3.92 11.22 11.90
C PRO A 177 -2.53 10.58 11.86
N SER A 178 -2.26 9.74 10.86
CA SER A 178 -0.94 9.09 10.71
C SER A 178 0.12 10.05 10.15
N GLY A 179 1.09 10.45 10.97
CA GLY A 179 2.25 11.25 10.53
C GLY A 179 3.15 10.51 9.54
N HIS A 180 3.32 9.21 9.73
CA HIS A 180 4.06 8.35 8.80
C HIS A 180 3.44 8.35 7.40
N THR A 181 2.11 8.29 7.35
CA THR A 181 1.38 8.36 6.09
C THR A 181 1.46 9.77 5.47
N ALA A 182 1.41 10.83 6.28
CA ALA A 182 1.59 12.19 5.78
C ALA A 182 2.96 12.37 5.10
N ILE A 183 4.02 11.81 5.67
CA ILE A 183 5.38 11.81 5.08
C ILE A 183 5.38 11.11 3.72
N GLY A 184 4.92 9.85 3.66
CA GLY A 184 4.94 9.08 2.42
C GLY A 184 4.07 9.69 1.32
N TRP A 185 2.92 10.27 1.69
CA TRP A 185 2.05 10.95 0.72
C TRP A 185 2.65 12.27 0.24
N ALA A 186 3.25 13.07 1.13
CA ALA A 186 3.95 14.29 0.74
C ALA A 186 5.12 13.99 -0.21
N TRP A 187 5.94 12.98 0.10
CA TRP A 187 7.00 12.50 -0.78
C TRP A 187 6.48 12.07 -2.14
N ALA A 188 5.37 11.32 -2.18
CA ALA A 188 4.76 10.92 -3.45
C ALA A 188 4.34 12.12 -4.30
N LEU A 189 3.62 13.10 -3.73
CA LEU A 189 3.19 14.29 -4.46
C LEU A 189 4.36 15.13 -5.00
N ILE A 190 5.39 15.32 -4.17
CA ILE A 190 6.61 16.03 -4.55
C ILE A 190 7.32 15.31 -5.70
N LEU A 191 7.49 13.99 -5.60
CA LEU A 191 8.15 13.20 -6.63
C LEU A 191 7.31 13.11 -7.90
N THR A 192 5.98 13.12 -7.81
CA THR A 192 5.09 13.19 -8.97
C THR A 192 5.26 14.51 -9.74
N GLU A 193 5.47 15.63 -9.05
CA GLU A 193 5.79 16.90 -9.72
C GLU A 193 7.16 16.87 -10.41
N ILE A 194 8.14 16.23 -9.77
CA ILE A 194 9.50 16.13 -10.31
C ILE A 194 9.58 15.16 -11.50
N ALA A 195 8.80 14.07 -11.47
CA ALA A 195 8.80 12.99 -12.47
C ALA A 195 7.37 12.69 -12.97
N PRO A 196 6.74 13.61 -13.72
CA PRO A 196 5.34 13.45 -14.16
C PRO A 196 5.15 12.24 -15.08
N ASP A 197 6.19 11.80 -15.79
CA ASP A 197 6.19 10.59 -16.62
C ASP A 197 6.06 9.28 -15.80
N ARG A 198 6.22 9.36 -14.47
CA ARG A 198 6.12 8.26 -13.51
C ARG A 198 5.00 8.47 -12.49
N ALA A 199 4.10 9.44 -12.74
CA ALA A 199 3.10 9.89 -11.78
C ALA A 199 2.30 8.74 -11.13
N ASP A 200 1.69 7.86 -11.93
CA ASP A 200 0.85 6.78 -11.42
C ASP A 200 1.63 5.78 -10.56
N ALA A 201 2.85 5.43 -10.97
CA ALA A 201 3.71 4.52 -10.20
C ALA A 201 4.09 5.13 -8.84
N ILE A 202 4.40 6.43 -8.82
CA ILE A 202 4.77 7.16 -7.61
C ILE A 202 3.56 7.32 -6.67
N LEU A 203 2.40 7.71 -7.20
CA LEU A 203 1.18 7.86 -6.42
C LEU A 203 0.70 6.52 -5.85
N ALA A 204 0.77 5.44 -6.63
CA ALA A 204 0.47 4.09 -6.17
C ALA A 204 1.42 3.67 -5.04
N ARG A 205 2.71 3.97 -5.17
CA ARG A 205 3.70 3.69 -4.12
C ARG A 205 3.44 4.47 -2.82
N GLY A 206 3.07 5.75 -2.94
CA GLY A 206 2.71 6.60 -1.81
C GLY A 206 1.46 6.11 -1.07
N ARG A 207 0.44 5.68 -1.82
CA ARG A 207 -0.75 5.03 -1.26
C ARG A 207 -0.36 3.79 -0.45
N ALA A 208 0.45 2.91 -1.04
CA ALA A 208 0.89 1.67 -0.42
C ALA A 208 1.77 1.88 0.82
N PHE A 209 2.61 2.93 0.83
CA PHE A 209 3.41 3.31 2.00
C PHE A 209 2.54 3.64 3.22
N GLY A 210 1.43 4.35 3.00
CA GLY A 210 0.43 4.58 4.07
C GLY A 210 -0.24 3.28 4.52
N GLU A 211 -0.64 2.42 3.57
CA GLU A 211 -1.26 1.12 3.87
C GLU A 211 -0.32 0.16 4.60
N SER A 212 0.99 0.31 4.45
CA SER A 212 1.98 -0.43 5.24
C SER A 212 1.78 -0.20 6.73
N ARG A 213 1.20 0.94 7.14
CA ARG A 213 0.88 1.21 8.56
C ARG A 213 -0.37 0.46 9.05
N ASN A 214 -1.30 0.12 8.16
CA ASN A 214 -2.39 -0.80 8.49
C ASN A 214 -1.86 -2.23 8.61
N VAL A 215 -1.02 -2.65 7.65
CA VAL A 215 -0.33 -3.95 7.69
C VAL A 215 0.45 -4.10 8.98
N CYS A 216 1.22 -3.10 9.38
CA CYS A 216 2.03 -3.11 10.60
C CYS A 216 1.22 -3.04 11.91
N ASN A 217 -0.12 -2.97 11.86
CA ASN A 217 -1.01 -2.88 13.02
C ASN A 217 -0.81 -1.63 13.92
N VAL A 218 -0.23 -0.55 13.38
CA VAL A 218 0.10 0.68 14.15
C VAL A 218 -0.82 1.87 13.87
N HIS A 219 -1.63 1.81 12.80
CA HIS A 219 -2.60 2.83 12.43
C HIS A 219 -3.90 2.22 11.88
N TRP A 220 -5.02 2.85 12.21
CA TRP A 220 -6.34 2.55 11.65
C TRP A 220 -6.45 3.04 10.21
N HIS A 221 -7.45 2.56 9.46
CA HIS A 221 -7.65 2.98 8.07
C HIS A 221 -7.91 4.48 7.96
N SER A 222 -8.77 5.04 8.82
CA SER A 222 -9.07 6.47 8.90
C SER A 222 -7.84 7.31 9.27
N ASP A 223 -6.93 6.82 10.12
CA ASP A 223 -5.67 7.52 10.42
C ASP A 223 -4.82 7.68 9.15
N VAL A 224 -4.79 6.65 8.30
CA VAL A 224 -4.05 6.62 7.03
C VAL A 224 -4.71 7.56 6.01
N VAL A 225 -6.04 7.52 5.89
CA VAL A 225 -6.79 8.43 4.99
C VAL A 225 -6.50 9.90 5.33
N GLU A 226 -6.60 10.26 6.60
CA GLU A 226 -6.42 11.65 7.05
C GLU A 226 -4.94 12.04 7.11
N GLY A 227 -4.03 11.06 7.26
CA GLY A 227 -2.60 11.24 7.05
C GLY A 227 -2.29 11.67 5.61
N ARG A 228 -2.92 11.06 4.60
CA ARG A 228 -2.77 11.49 3.19
C ARG A 228 -3.27 12.92 2.99
N PHE A 229 -4.44 13.25 3.54
CA PHE A 229 -4.95 14.63 3.48
C PHE A 229 -3.95 15.63 4.06
N MET A 230 -3.40 15.36 5.26
CA MET A 230 -2.41 16.25 5.87
C MET A 230 -1.09 16.32 5.10
N GLY A 231 -0.64 15.23 4.48
CA GLY A 231 0.51 15.25 3.57
C GLY A 231 0.27 16.18 2.38
N ALA A 232 -0.91 16.12 1.76
CA ALA A 232 -1.31 17.04 0.68
C ALA A 232 -1.38 18.51 1.15
N ALA A 233 -1.97 18.77 2.32
CA ALA A 233 -2.02 20.11 2.89
C ALA A 233 -0.62 20.68 3.15
N ALA A 234 0.30 19.86 3.65
CA ALA A 234 1.69 20.26 3.87
C ALA A 234 2.40 20.60 2.56
N VAL A 235 2.23 19.79 1.51
CA VAL A 235 2.79 20.08 0.17
C VAL A 235 2.21 21.36 -0.42
N ALA A 236 0.90 21.60 -0.31
CA ALA A 236 0.29 22.84 -0.76
C ALA A 236 0.89 24.06 -0.04
N ARG A 237 1.13 23.96 1.28
CA ARG A 237 1.78 25.03 2.05
C ARG A 237 3.26 25.19 1.68
N LEU A 238 3.99 24.11 1.43
CA LEU A 238 5.39 24.13 1.02
C LEU A 238 5.59 24.93 -0.27
N HIS A 239 4.65 24.85 -1.21
CA HIS A 239 4.72 25.61 -2.46
C HIS A 239 4.71 27.12 -2.29
N ALA A 240 4.30 27.66 -1.14
CA ALA A 240 4.42 29.09 -0.84
C ALA A 240 5.83 29.50 -0.37
N ASP A 241 6.70 28.55 -0.02
CA ASP A 241 8.09 28.80 0.38
C ASP A 241 9.02 28.88 -0.84
N PRO A 242 9.76 30.00 -1.03
CA PRO A 242 10.68 30.14 -2.17
C PRO A 242 11.84 29.13 -2.18
N SER A 243 12.34 28.73 -1.01
CA SER A 243 13.47 27.79 -0.91
C SER A 243 13.04 26.38 -1.31
N PHE A 244 11.84 25.97 -0.92
CA PHE A 244 11.24 24.71 -1.38
C PHE A 244 11.08 24.69 -2.91
N ARG A 245 10.51 25.74 -3.52
CA ARG A 245 10.37 25.82 -4.98
C ARG A 245 11.72 25.77 -5.69
N ALA A 246 12.74 26.44 -5.15
CA ALA A 246 14.09 26.39 -5.71
C ALA A 246 14.68 24.98 -5.66
N GLU A 247 14.46 24.23 -4.57
CA GLU A 247 14.95 22.85 -4.45
C GLU A 247 14.20 21.89 -5.38
N ILE A 248 12.89 22.10 -5.63
CA ILE A 248 12.13 21.34 -6.63
C ILE A 248 12.74 21.50 -8.03
N GLU A 249 13.05 22.73 -8.45
CA GLU A 249 13.66 22.96 -9.77
C GLU A 249 15.07 22.38 -9.85
N ALA A 250 15.85 22.46 -8.77
CA ALA A 250 17.15 21.80 -8.70
C ALA A 250 17.05 20.27 -8.79
N ALA A 251 16.04 19.66 -8.15
CA ALA A 251 15.77 18.24 -8.20
C ALA A 251 15.28 17.77 -9.60
N LYS A 252 14.49 18.57 -10.31
CA LYS A 252 14.09 18.31 -11.71
C LYS A 252 15.31 18.29 -12.65
N ALA A 253 16.23 19.24 -12.48
CA ALA A 253 17.49 19.28 -13.24
C ALA A 253 18.39 18.07 -12.90
N GLU A 254 18.51 17.73 -11.62
CA GLU A 254 19.24 16.54 -11.16
C GLU A 254 18.68 15.24 -11.74
N LEU A 255 17.36 15.05 -11.67
CA LEU A 255 16.69 13.86 -12.21
C LEU A 255 16.99 13.69 -13.71
N SER A 256 16.94 14.78 -14.47
CA SER A 256 17.24 14.78 -15.90
C SER A 256 18.68 14.31 -16.17
N ALA A 257 19.64 14.81 -15.40
CA ALA A 257 21.04 14.42 -15.51
C ALA A 257 21.31 12.97 -15.07
N VAL A 258 20.60 12.47 -14.06
CA VAL A 258 20.74 11.11 -13.55
C VAL A 258 20.12 10.08 -14.49
N ARG A 259 18.95 10.38 -15.09
CA ARG A 259 18.33 9.51 -16.10
C ARG A 259 19.23 9.27 -17.30
N ALA A 260 19.99 10.28 -17.73
CA ALA A 260 20.97 10.14 -18.81
C ALA A 260 22.10 9.13 -18.50
N LYS A 261 22.35 8.84 -17.22
CA LYS A 261 23.37 7.87 -16.77
C LYS A 261 22.81 6.46 -16.59
N ALA A 262 21.50 6.25 -16.78
CA ALA A 262 20.82 4.96 -16.63
C ALA A 262 21.12 4.24 -15.29
N LEU A 263 21.30 5.00 -14.21
CA LEU A 263 21.52 4.45 -12.87
C LEU A 263 20.30 3.65 -12.40
N LYS A 264 20.53 2.59 -11.63
CA LYS A 264 19.48 1.68 -11.16
C LYS A 264 18.94 2.07 -9.78
N PRO A 265 17.66 1.79 -9.49
CA PRO A 265 17.08 1.92 -8.15
C PRO A 265 17.93 1.25 -7.06
N THR A 266 17.82 1.73 -5.83
CA THR A 266 18.55 1.18 -4.67
C THR A 266 17.85 0.00 -4.01
N ARG A 267 16.56 -0.21 -4.29
CA ARG A 267 15.78 -1.35 -3.80
C ARG A 267 15.62 -2.42 -4.88
N ASP A 268 15.29 -3.64 -4.44
CA ASP A 268 14.85 -4.71 -5.33
C ASP A 268 13.41 -4.44 -5.80
N CYS A 269 13.28 -3.94 -7.03
CA CYS A 269 11.99 -3.57 -7.60
C CYS A 269 11.11 -4.75 -7.98
N GLN A 270 11.69 -5.94 -8.19
CA GLN A 270 10.89 -7.13 -8.43
C GLN A 270 10.24 -7.57 -7.12
N SER A 271 11.01 -7.69 -6.05
CA SER A 271 10.50 -8.04 -4.72
C SER A 271 9.49 -7.00 -4.21
N GLU A 272 9.74 -5.70 -4.41
CA GLU A 272 8.77 -4.65 -4.05
C GLU A 272 7.47 -4.79 -4.87
N ALA A 273 7.55 -5.05 -6.18
CA ALA A 273 6.37 -5.25 -7.01
C ALA A 273 5.56 -6.50 -6.62
N GLU A 274 6.24 -7.60 -6.30
CA GLU A 274 5.61 -8.83 -5.82
C GLU A 274 4.88 -8.60 -4.49
N ALA A 275 5.53 -7.93 -3.53
CA ALA A 275 4.92 -7.53 -2.25
C ALA A 275 3.72 -6.59 -2.44
N LEU A 276 3.83 -5.61 -3.34
CA LEU A 276 2.73 -4.68 -3.65
C LEU A 276 1.57 -5.37 -4.38
N SER A 277 1.82 -6.45 -5.13
CA SER A 277 0.76 -7.21 -5.81
C SER A 277 -0.14 -8.01 -4.85
N GLN A 278 0.35 -8.23 -3.62
CA GLN A 278 -0.37 -8.85 -2.51
C GLN A 278 -1.28 -7.83 -1.82
N HIS A 279 -2.25 -7.32 -2.58
CA HIS A 279 -3.38 -6.60 -1.99
C HIS A 279 -4.37 -7.60 -1.38
N LEU A 280 -5.33 -7.04 -0.63
CA LEU A 280 -6.60 -7.67 -0.23
C LEU A 280 -7.41 -8.13 -1.45
N LYS A 281 -6.85 -8.99 -2.30
CA LYS A 281 -7.49 -9.56 -3.47
C LYS A 281 -8.49 -10.59 -2.98
N SER A 282 -9.63 -10.10 -2.53
CA SER A 282 -10.86 -10.86 -2.61
C SER A 282 -11.22 -10.91 -4.09
N LEU A 283 -11.26 -12.10 -4.70
CA LEU A 283 -11.59 -12.25 -6.10
C LEU A 283 -13.02 -11.71 -6.35
N ASN A 284 -13.18 -10.98 -7.45
CA ASN A 284 -14.48 -10.55 -8.00
C ASN A 284 -14.54 -11.06 -9.44
N GLY A 285 -15.53 -11.89 -9.77
CA GLY A 285 -15.68 -12.50 -11.10
C GLY A 285 -15.94 -14.00 -11.05
N GLU A 286 -15.64 -14.72 -12.12
CA GLU A 286 -15.85 -16.17 -12.19
C GLU A 286 -14.55 -16.93 -11.86
N ALA A 287 -14.63 -17.90 -10.94
CA ALA A 287 -13.52 -18.80 -10.67
C ALA A 287 -13.41 -19.86 -11.77
N LYS A 288 -12.20 -20.03 -12.32
CA LYS A 288 -11.94 -21.04 -13.35
C LYS A 288 -12.04 -22.45 -12.75
N ILE A 289 -12.96 -23.25 -13.28
CA ILE A 289 -13.07 -24.68 -12.98
C ILE A 289 -11.96 -25.42 -13.75
N LEU A 290 -11.08 -26.10 -13.02
CA LEU A 290 -9.93 -26.82 -13.58
C LEU A 290 -10.25 -28.28 -13.89
N GLN A 291 -11.04 -28.91 -13.02
CA GLN A 291 -11.50 -30.29 -13.14
C GLN A 291 -12.91 -30.38 -12.58
N SER A 292 -13.72 -31.32 -13.08
CA SER A 292 -15.11 -31.49 -12.63
C SER A 292 -15.53 -32.95 -12.69
N TRP A 293 -16.29 -33.39 -11.70
CA TRP A 293 -16.85 -34.73 -11.61
C TRP A 293 -18.31 -34.70 -11.14
N GLN A 294 -19.07 -35.72 -11.53
CA GLN A 294 -20.42 -35.99 -11.04
C GLN A 294 -20.54 -37.48 -10.72
N GLY A 295 -21.37 -37.81 -9.73
CA GLY A 295 -21.54 -39.20 -9.31
C GLY A 295 -22.52 -39.35 -8.17
N ASP A 296 -22.65 -40.59 -7.71
CA ASP A 296 -23.43 -40.94 -6.52
C ASP A 296 -22.49 -40.94 -5.31
N TYR A 297 -22.98 -40.45 -4.18
CA TYR A 297 -22.27 -40.49 -2.91
C TYR A 297 -23.11 -41.21 -1.85
N PRO A 298 -22.58 -42.24 -1.17
CA PRO A 298 -23.35 -42.99 -0.18
C PRO A 298 -23.76 -42.11 1.00
N THR A 299 -25.04 -42.15 1.39
CA THR A 299 -25.56 -41.37 2.54
C THR A 299 -24.88 -41.78 3.84
N ALA A 300 -24.54 -43.07 3.97
CA ALA A 300 -23.82 -43.63 5.12
C ALA A 300 -22.39 -43.08 5.30
N LEU A 301 -21.81 -42.44 4.28
CA LEU A 301 -20.44 -41.92 4.29
C LEU A 301 -20.36 -40.39 4.26
N LEU A 302 -21.48 -39.68 4.45
CA LEU A 302 -21.51 -38.21 4.49
C LEU A 302 -20.61 -37.59 5.56
N ASN A 303 -20.26 -38.36 6.59
CA ASN A 303 -19.33 -37.99 7.64
C ASN A 303 -17.85 -37.95 7.19
N LEU A 304 -17.53 -38.40 5.98
CA LEU A 304 -16.19 -38.22 5.39
C LEU A 304 -16.00 -36.83 4.77
N LEU A 305 -17.10 -36.10 4.51
CA LEU A 305 -17.02 -34.68 4.16
C LEU A 305 -16.45 -33.89 5.36
N PRO A 306 -15.93 -32.67 5.17
CA PRO A 306 -15.38 -31.90 6.28
C PRO A 306 -16.42 -31.58 7.37
N ASP A 307 -15.94 -31.57 8.62
CA ASP A 307 -16.74 -31.27 9.80
C ASP A 307 -17.56 -29.99 9.64
N ASN A 308 -18.80 -30.01 10.13
CA ASN A 308 -19.80 -28.94 10.01
C ASN A 308 -20.25 -28.64 8.57
N GLN A 309 -19.95 -29.51 7.60
CA GLN A 309 -20.42 -29.38 6.21
C GLN A 309 -21.27 -30.57 5.72
N HIS A 310 -21.52 -31.58 6.57
CA HIS A 310 -22.21 -32.82 6.17
C HIS A 310 -23.68 -32.57 5.76
N GLU A 311 -24.35 -31.63 6.43
CA GLU A 311 -25.75 -31.28 6.14
C GLU A 311 -25.87 -30.25 5.03
N ASN A 312 -24.78 -29.56 4.70
CA ASN A 312 -24.80 -28.47 3.73
C ASN A 312 -24.99 -29.00 2.31
N ALA A 313 -25.75 -28.25 1.50
CA ALA A 313 -25.85 -28.54 0.07
C ALA A 313 -24.54 -28.22 -0.67
N VAL A 314 -23.81 -27.20 -0.21
CA VAL A 314 -22.55 -26.74 -0.78
C VAL A 314 -21.46 -26.68 0.28
N GLY A 315 -20.25 -27.12 -0.06
CA GLY A 315 -19.08 -27.06 0.81
C GLY A 315 -17.77 -27.17 0.05
N PHE A 316 -16.67 -27.34 0.78
CA PHE A 316 -15.34 -27.51 0.19
C PHE A 316 -14.46 -28.49 0.94
N ILE A 317 -13.50 -29.06 0.21
CA ILE A 317 -12.42 -29.89 0.72
C ILE A 317 -11.10 -29.15 0.48
N GLY A 318 -10.34 -28.93 1.56
CA GLY A 318 -9.13 -28.10 1.54
C GLY A 318 -7.81 -28.85 1.72
N ASN A 319 -7.80 -30.17 1.88
CA ASN A 319 -6.59 -30.96 2.07
C ASN A 319 -6.66 -32.33 1.37
N THR A 320 -5.49 -32.93 1.20
CA THR A 320 -5.29 -34.18 0.46
C THR A 320 -5.88 -35.39 1.19
N GLU A 321 -5.79 -35.43 2.52
CA GLU A 321 -6.23 -36.55 3.35
C GLU A 321 -7.75 -36.75 3.25
N ILE A 322 -8.51 -35.67 3.44
CA ILE A 322 -9.98 -35.69 3.32
C ILE A 322 -10.37 -35.95 1.86
N PHE A 323 -9.70 -35.32 0.89
CA PHE A 323 -10.04 -35.55 -0.51
C PHE A 323 -9.87 -37.01 -0.93
N LYS A 324 -8.80 -37.69 -0.46
CA LYS A 324 -8.62 -39.13 -0.70
C LYS A 324 -9.76 -39.95 -0.11
N ALA A 325 -10.14 -39.70 1.13
CA ALA A 325 -11.24 -40.42 1.78
C ALA A 325 -12.59 -40.21 1.07
N VAL A 326 -12.91 -38.96 0.73
CA VAL A 326 -14.12 -38.62 -0.03
C VAL A 326 -14.09 -39.24 -1.42
N TRP A 327 -12.94 -39.20 -2.11
CA TRP A 327 -12.79 -39.77 -3.45
C TRP A 327 -13.03 -41.28 -3.47
N THR A 328 -12.46 -42.02 -2.51
CA THR A 328 -12.67 -43.48 -2.44
C THR A 328 -14.14 -43.85 -2.24
N ALA A 329 -14.91 -43.03 -1.51
CA ALA A 329 -16.36 -43.23 -1.38
C ALA A 329 -17.15 -42.82 -2.63
N PHE A 330 -16.70 -41.76 -3.32
CA PHE A 330 -17.38 -41.19 -4.48
C PHE A 330 -17.12 -41.97 -5.78
N LYS A 331 -15.88 -42.46 -5.96
CA LYS A 331 -15.39 -43.17 -7.15
C LYS A 331 -14.45 -44.31 -6.74
N PRO A 332 -14.96 -45.40 -6.13
CA PRO A 332 -14.15 -46.46 -5.55
C PRO A 332 -13.25 -47.19 -6.57
N GLU A 333 -13.65 -47.20 -7.84
CA GLU A 333 -12.93 -47.89 -8.93
C GLU A 333 -11.99 -46.95 -9.72
N GLU A 334 -11.97 -45.65 -9.43
CA GLU A 334 -11.12 -44.67 -10.14
C GLU A 334 -9.92 -44.24 -9.29
N PRO A 335 -8.73 -44.05 -9.91
CA PRO A 335 -7.57 -43.55 -9.18
C PRO A 335 -7.82 -42.12 -8.66
N VAL A 336 -7.29 -41.80 -7.47
CA VAL A 336 -7.44 -40.47 -6.86
C VAL A 336 -6.73 -39.41 -7.72
N PRO A 337 -7.41 -38.34 -8.16
CA PRO A 337 -6.80 -37.25 -8.91
C PRO A 337 -5.72 -36.52 -8.11
N GLY A 338 -4.63 -36.15 -8.80
CA GLY A 338 -3.62 -35.26 -8.23
C GLY A 338 -4.12 -33.82 -8.17
N ILE A 339 -4.25 -33.26 -6.97
CA ILE A 339 -4.61 -31.87 -6.73
C ILE A 339 -3.54 -31.23 -5.84
N ASP A 340 -2.97 -30.12 -6.30
CA ASP A 340 -2.13 -29.28 -5.44
C ASP A 340 -3.03 -28.39 -4.56
N PHE A 341 -3.24 -28.80 -3.32
CA PHE A 341 -4.07 -28.08 -2.35
C PHE A 341 -3.44 -26.78 -1.80
N ASN A 342 -2.17 -26.50 -2.13
CA ASN A 342 -1.54 -25.21 -1.83
C ASN A 342 -2.12 -24.11 -2.73
N THR A 343 -2.38 -24.45 -4.00
CA THR A 343 -2.85 -23.51 -5.01
C THR A 343 -4.34 -23.68 -5.35
N ASN A 344 -4.93 -24.82 -5.02
CA ASN A 344 -6.32 -25.18 -5.37
C ASN A 344 -7.10 -25.74 -4.17
N PHE A 345 -8.39 -25.92 -4.36
CA PHE A 345 -9.27 -26.66 -3.45
C PHE A 345 -10.45 -27.24 -4.23
N VAL A 346 -11.22 -28.13 -3.60
CA VAL A 346 -12.38 -28.76 -4.22
C VAL A 346 -13.65 -28.17 -3.63
N ILE A 347 -14.57 -27.71 -4.48
CA ILE A 347 -15.94 -27.36 -4.08
C ILE A 347 -16.83 -28.55 -4.41
N PHE A 348 -17.73 -28.92 -3.49
CA PHE A 348 -18.76 -29.90 -3.74
C PHE A 348 -20.16 -29.29 -3.63
N ALA A 349 -21.10 -29.82 -4.41
CA ALA A 349 -22.52 -29.57 -4.31
C ALA A 349 -23.26 -30.91 -4.31
N LYS A 350 -24.18 -31.11 -3.36
CA LYS A 350 -24.96 -32.35 -3.21
C LYS A 350 -26.43 -32.05 -2.94
N ASN A 351 -27.29 -33.01 -3.28
CA ASN A 351 -28.69 -32.89 -2.91
C ASN A 351 -28.90 -33.06 -1.40
N THR A 352 -29.93 -32.41 -0.86
CA THR A 352 -30.33 -32.53 0.55
C THR A 352 -31.79 -32.92 0.74
N GLN A 353 -32.62 -32.85 -0.31
CA GLN A 353 -34.06 -33.12 -0.25
C GLN A 353 -34.49 -34.27 -1.17
N PHE A 354 -34.16 -34.19 -2.45
CA PHE A 354 -34.52 -35.18 -3.47
C PHE A 354 -33.28 -35.63 -4.23
N TYR A 355 -33.24 -36.90 -4.63
CA TYR A 355 -32.15 -37.40 -5.46
C TYR A 355 -32.32 -36.83 -6.89
N ASN A 356 -31.44 -35.90 -7.26
CA ASN A 356 -31.45 -35.25 -8.57
C ASN A 356 -30.03 -35.12 -9.09
N ARG A 357 -29.76 -35.58 -10.33
CA ARG A 357 -28.44 -35.42 -10.92
C ARG A 357 -28.05 -33.94 -10.90
N ILE A 358 -26.96 -33.65 -10.20
CA ILE A 358 -26.46 -32.30 -9.96
C ILE A 358 -25.16 -32.07 -10.72
N ARG A 359 -24.98 -30.88 -11.29
CA ARG A 359 -23.75 -30.43 -11.95
C ARG A 359 -23.44 -29.00 -11.57
N ILE A 360 -22.24 -28.76 -11.05
CA ILE A 360 -21.73 -27.39 -10.89
C ILE A 360 -21.36 -26.87 -12.28
N GLY A 361 -22.07 -25.82 -12.73
CA GLY A 361 -21.82 -25.19 -14.02
C GLY A 361 -20.90 -23.99 -13.91
N LYS A 362 -20.97 -23.27 -12.79
CA LYS A 362 -20.25 -22.00 -12.59
C LYS A 362 -19.96 -21.75 -11.11
N VAL A 363 -18.86 -21.07 -10.84
CA VAL A 363 -18.52 -20.55 -9.51
C VAL A 363 -18.30 -19.05 -9.64
N ASN A 364 -19.28 -18.25 -9.23
CA ASN A 364 -19.13 -16.79 -9.19
C ASN A 364 -18.48 -16.41 -7.86
N VAL A 365 -17.67 -15.37 -7.83
CA VAL A 365 -17.00 -14.88 -6.63
C VAL A 365 -17.28 -13.40 -6.49
N THR A 366 -17.81 -13.02 -5.33
CA THR A 366 -18.07 -11.63 -4.97
C THR A 366 -17.39 -11.36 -3.64
N ASN A 367 -16.47 -10.40 -3.64
CA ASN A 367 -15.64 -10.02 -2.50
C ASN A 367 -15.02 -11.25 -1.81
N GLY A 368 -14.50 -12.18 -2.62
CA GLY A 368 -13.84 -13.40 -2.14
C GLY A 368 -14.78 -14.49 -1.64
N VAL A 369 -16.10 -14.27 -1.65
CA VAL A 369 -17.09 -15.31 -1.33
C VAL A 369 -17.54 -15.97 -2.63
N ALA A 370 -17.30 -17.28 -2.74
CA ALA A 370 -17.71 -18.07 -3.88
C ALA A 370 -19.18 -18.52 -3.74
N ASP A 371 -19.99 -18.19 -4.73
CA ASP A 371 -21.36 -18.63 -4.93
C ASP A 371 -21.40 -19.70 -6.03
N VAL A 372 -21.98 -20.86 -5.70
CA VAL A 372 -21.90 -22.08 -6.51
C VAL A 372 -23.21 -22.26 -7.27
N LEU A 373 -23.16 -22.08 -8.58
CA LEU A 373 -24.31 -22.28 -9.45
C LEU A 373 -24.32 -23.74 -9.94
N ALA A 374 -25.10 -24.56 -9.25
CA ALA A 374 -25.36 -25.94 -9.60
C ALA A 374 -26.73 -26.09 -10.30
N MET A 375 -26.77 -26.93 -11.33
CA MET A 375 -28.00 -27.31 -12.03
C MET A 375 -28.40 -28.71 -11.60
N GLU A 376 -29.66 -28.90 -11.25
CA GLU A 376 -30.25 -30.19 -10.90
C GLU A 376 -31.28 -30.63 -11.95
N THR A 377 -31.35 -31.94 -12.23
CA THR A 377 -32.49 -32.51 -12.96
C THR A 377 -33.76 -32.41 -12.13
N MET A 378 -34.94 -32.34 -12.76
CA MET A 378 -36.20 -32.39 -12.02
C MET A 378 -36.72 -33.82 -11.90
N SER A 379 -36.44 -34.45 -10.76
CA SER A 379 -37.11 -35.67 -10.31
C SER A 379 -37.58 -35.49 -8.87
N ALA A 380 -38.57 -36.27 -8.45
CA ALA A 380 -39.12 -36.25 -7.09
C ALA A 380 -38.74 -37.52 -6.32
N MET A 381 -37.62 -38.17 -6.67
CA MET A 381 -37.19 -39.39 -5.99
C MET A 381 -36.63 -39.04 -4.60
N PRO A 382 -37.07 -39.74 -3.54
CA PRO A 382 -36.50 -39.54 -2.21
C PRO A 382 -35.03 -39.98 -2.18
N ILE A 383 -34.26 -39.37 -1.27
CA ILE A 383 -32.91 -39.82 -0.96
C ILE A 383 -33.02 -41.04 -0.05
N GLU A 384 -32.48 -42.18 -0.49
CA GLU A 384 -32.41 -43.42 0.30
C GLU A 384 -30.96 -43.69 0.73
N ASP A 385 -30.22 -44.49 -0.05
CA ASP A 385 -28.86 -44.95 0.24
C ASP A 385 -27.77 -44.04 -0.34
N LYS A 386 -28.14 -43.09 -1.20
CA LYS A 386 -27.20 -42.21 -1.91
C LYS A 386 -27.78 -40.86 -2.28
N VAL A 387 -26.88 -39.88 -2.43
CA VAL A 387 -27.17 -38.55 -3.00
C VAL A 387 -26.42 -38.37 -4.31
N ALA A 388 -26.92 -37.55 -5.23
CA ALA A 388 -26.08 -37.08 -6.32
C ALA A 388 -25.15 -35.97 -5.79
N MET A 389 -23.90 -36.02 -6.19
CA MET A 389 -22.89 -35.02 -5.84
C MET A 389 -22.07 -34.63 -7.06
N SER A 390 -21.74 -33.34 -7.15
CA SER A 390 -20.81 -32.79 -8.12
C SER A 390 -19.64 -32.15 -7.37
N MET A 391 -18.42 -32.39 -7.87
CA MET A 391 -17.20 -31.80 -7.34
C MET A 391 -16.46 -31.04 -8.44
N VAL A 392 -15.88 -29.88 -8.11
CA VAL A 392 -15.04 -29.10 -9.02
C VAL A 392 -13.77 -28.63 -8.33
N VAL A 393 -12.65 -28.63 -9.06
CA VAL A 393 -11.39 -28.03 -8.61
C VAL A 393 -11.35 -26.57 -9.05
N VAL A 394 -11.08 -25.68 -8.11
CA VAL A 394 -10.92 -24.24 -8.36
C VAL A 394 -9.63 -23.72 -7.74
N ALA A 395 -9.08 -22.66 -8.33
CA ALA A 395 -7.91 -21.97 -7.78
C ALA A 395 -8.27 -21.24 -6.48
N ARG A 396 -7.37 -21.29 -5.49
CA ARG A 396 -7.54 -20.62 -4.18
C ARG A 396 -7.44 -19.09 -4.27
N GLN A 397 -6.90 -18.56 -5.36
CA GLN A 397 -6.55 -17.14 -5.49
C GLN A 397 -7.74 -16.21 -5.24
N GLY A 398 -7.73 -15.59 -4.06
CA GLY A 398 -8.67 -14.58 -3.63
C GLY A 398 -10.05 -15.08 -3.19
N ILE A 399 -10.27 -16.39 -3.12
CA ILE A 399 -11.48 -16.96 -2.52
C ILE A 399 -11.23 -17.18 -1.03
N THR A 400 -11.98 -16.48 -0.20
CA THR A 400 -11.88 -16.47 1.27
C THR A 400 -13.05 -17.19 1.94
N GLY A 401 -14.16 -17.40 1.23
CA GLY A 401 -15.32 -18.12 1.75
C GLY A 401 -16.20 -18.70 0.66
N ILE A 402 -17.18 -19.52 1.04
CA ILE A 402 -18.17 -20.12 0.13
C ILE A 402 -19.56 -19.89 0.70
N GLN A 403 -20.48 -19.43 -0.15
CA GLN A 403 -21.89 -19.29 0.16
C GLN A 403 -22.52 -20.70 0.24
N SER A 404 -23.19 -20.99 1.36
CA SER A 404 -23.90 -22.25 1.59
C SER A 404 -25.23 -21.95 2.28
N GLY A 405 -26.31 -21.89 1.50
CA GLY A 405 -27.59 -21.36 1.95
C GLY A 405 -27.44 -19.91 2.41
N ASP A 406 -27.89 -19.59 3.63
CA ASP A 406 -27.77 -18.25 4.23
C ASP A 406 -26.45 -18.02 4.98
N LYS A 407 -25.51 -18.98 4.93
CA LYS A 407 -24.24 -18.95 5.68
C LYS A 407 -23.04 -18.84 4.74
N ILE A 408 -21.94 -18.30 5.27
CA ILE A 408 -20.64 -18.31 4.60
C ILE A 408 -19.70 -19.25 5.35
N ILE A 409 -19.23 -20.29 4.66
CA ILE A 409 -18.20 -21.19 5.17
C ILE A 409 -16.83 -20.58 4.85
N GLN A 410 -16.06 -20.22 5.89
CA GLN A 410 -14.74 -19.61 5.70
C GLN A 410 -13.71 -20.64 5.23
N ILE A 411 -12.94 -20.27 4.21
CA ILE A 411 -11.81 -21.09 3.75
C ILE A 411 -10.58 -20.70 4.56
N ASN A 412 -10.35 -21.41 5.66
CA ASN A 412 -9.11 -21.24 6.42
C ASN A 412 -7.93 -21.71 5.57
N LYS A 413 -6.81 -20.98 5.61
CA LYS A 413 -5.54 -21.47 5.06
C LYS A 413 -5.18 -22.74 5.83
N THR A 414 -4.94 -23.82 5.10
CA THR A 414 -4.28 -25.02 5.64
C THR A 414 -2.96 -24.56 6.26
N LYS A 415 -2.70 -24.97 7.50
CA LYS A 415 -1.48 -24.65 8.25
C LYS A 415 -0.24 -25.17 7.54
#